data_AF-A0A4Y2NGC9-F1
#
_entry.id   AF-A0A4Y2NGC9-F1
#
_cell.length_a   1.000
_cell.length_b   1.000
_cell.length_c   1.000
_cell.angle_alpha   90.00
_cell.angle_beta   90.00
_cell.angle_gamma   90.00
#
_symmetry.space_group_name_H-M   'P 1'
#
loop_
_entity.id
_entity.type
_entity.pdbx_description
1 polymer ?
#
loop_
_entity_poly.entity_id
_entity_poly.type
_entity_poly.pdbx_seq_one_letter_code
_entity_poly.pdbx_strand_id
1 'polypeptide(L)' 'TVDDVDLWAGVQMEHHLPGSEVGPTAACIIAKQMHAIKFGDRCYFENEGEVSSFTP' A
#
# COMPACT_ATOMS: atom_id res chain seq x y z
N THR A 1 -27.25 -4.93 -5.53
CA THR A 1 -26.53 -6.10 -6.07
C THR A 1 -25.14 -6.12 -5.48
N VAL A 2 -24.30 -7.13 -5.75
CA VAL A 2 -22.90 -7.13 -5.26
C VAL A 2 -22.12 -5.95 -5.85
N ASP A 3 -22.43 -5.54 -7.08
CA ASP A 3 -21.76 -4.44 -7.78
C ASP A 3 -22.08 -3.05 -7.20
N ASP A 4 -23.09 -2.95 -6.34
CA ASP A 4 -23.47 -1.70 -5.65
C ASP A 4 -22.72 -1.51 -4.32
N VAL A 5 -21.84 -2.46 -3.94
CA VAL A 5 -21.06 -2.35 -2.71
C VAL A 5 -19.90 -1.39 -2.94
N ASP A 6 -19.89 -0.28 -2.19
CA ASP A 6 -18.77 0.65 -2.17
C ASP A 6 -17.47 -0.05 -1.78
N LEU A 7 -16.36 0.29 -2.46
CA LEU A 7 -15.05 -0.30 -2.18
C LEU A 7 -14.67 -0.18 -0.70
N TRP A 8 -14.86 1.00 -0.10
CA TRP A 8 -14.51 1.22 1.31
C TRP A 8 -15.33 0.35 2.26
N ALA A 9 -16.64 0.25 2.04
CA ALA A 9 -17.48 -0.64 2.84
C ALA A 9 -17.07 -2.11 2.65
N GLY A 10 -16.81 -2.53 1.40
CA GLY A 10 -16.38 -3.89 1.08
C GLY A 10 -15.09 -4.30 1.77
N VAL A 11 -14.03 -3.49 1.64
CA VAL A 11 -12.71 -3.84 2.24
C VAL A 11 -12.73 -3.88 3.76
N GLN A 12 -13.60 -3.09 4.41
CA GLN A 12 -13.77 -3.11 5.85
C GLN A 12 -14.52 -4.35 6.36
N MET A 13 -15.27 -5.04 5.49
CA MET A 13 -16.10 -6.19 5.85
C MET A 13 -15.45 -7.54 5.48
N GLU A 14 -14.30 -7.52 4.81
CA GLU A 14 -13.56 -8.74 4.51
C GLU A 14 -12.93 -9.36 5.77
N HIS A 15 -12.84 -10.69 5.81
CA HIS A 15 -12.09 -11.38 6.85
C HIS A 15 -10.60 -11.06 6.72
N HIS A 16 -9.98 -10.70 7.84
CA HIS A 16 -8.55 -10.39 7.89
C HIS A 16 -7.70 -11.60 7.53
N LEU A 17 -6.56 -11.34 6.87
CA LEU A 17 -5.52 -12.36 6.70
C LEU A 17 -4.90 -12.72 8.08
N PRO A 18 -4.35 -13.94 8.26
CA PRO A 18 -3.71 -14.32 9.52
C PRO A 18 -2.61 -13.35 9.94
N GLY A 19 -2.75 -12.74 11.12
CA GLY A 19 -1.81 -11.74 11.64
C GLY A 19 -1.87 -10.37 10.95
N SER A 20 -2.91 -10.11 10.16
CA SER A 20 -3.15 -8.83 9.49
C SER A 20 -4.35 -8.10 10.08
N GLU A 21 -4.37 -6.78 9.90
CA GLU A 21 -5.51 -5.92 10.22
C GLU A 21 -6.41 -5.66 9.01
N VAL A 22 -6.13 -6.28 7.86
CA VAL A 22 -6.87 -6.06 6.62
C VAL A 22 -7.19 -7.36 5.89
N GLY A 23 -8.29 -7.33 5.13
CA GLY A 23 -8.67 -8.38 4.20
C GLY A 23 -7.80 -8.43 2.93
N PRO A 24 -7.96 -9.47 2.10
CA PRO A 24 -7.14 -9.69 0.91
C PRO A 24 -7.20 -8.55 -0.12
N THR A 25 -8.35 -7.88 -0.29
CA THR A 25 -8.50 -6.80 -1.28
C THR A 25 -7.74 -5.55 -0.82
N ALA A 26 -7.92 -5.13 0.43
CA ALA A 26 -7.16 -4.02 1.00
C ALA A 26 -5.65 -4.32 1.03
N ALA A 27 -5.24 -5.53 1.40
CA ALA A 27 -3.83 -5.93 1.38
C ALA A 27 -3.20 -5.77 -0.01
N CYS A 28 -3.89 -6.21 -1.07
CA CYS A 28 -3.42 -6.07 -2.45
C CYS A 28 -3.27 -4.60 -2.88
N ILE A 29 -4.29 -3.78 -2.59
CA ILE A 29 -4.29 -2.35 -2.94
C ILE A 29 -3.16 -1.61 -2.20
N ILE A 30 -3.05 -1.81 -0.88
CA ILE A 30 -2.03 -1.18 -0.04
C ILE A 30 -0.63 -1.60 -0.48
N ALA A 31 -0.40 -2.89 -0.75
CA ALA A 31 0.91 -3.38 -1.18
C ALA A 31 1.35 -2.75 -2.50
N LYS A 32 0.45 -2.66 -3.49
CA LYS A 32 0.73 -1.98 -4.77
C LYS A 32 1.03 -0.50 -4.57
N GLN A 33 0.24 0.18 -3.74
CA GLN A 33 0.44 1.60 -3.48
C GLN A 33 1.77 1.87 -2.77
N MET A 34 2.13 1.08 -1.75
CA MET A 34 3.39 1.22 -1.02
C MET A 34 4.60 0.90 -1.90
N HIS A 35 4.50 -0.10 -2.78
CA HIS A 35 5.53 -0.37 -3.79
C HIS A 35 5.74 0.86 -4.71
N ALA A 36 4.66 1.41 -5.25
CA ALA A 36 4.73 2.58 -6.12
C ALA A 36 5.33 3.81 -5.42
N ILE A 37 4.99 4.03 -4.15
CA ILE A 37 5.57 5.11 -3.35
C ILE A 37 7.07 4.88 -3.14
N LYS A 38 7.47 3.68 -2.69
CA LYS A 38 8.88 3.37 -2.40
C LYS A 38 9.78 3.56 -3.62
N PHE A 39 9.42 2.96 -4.75
CA PHE A 39 10.27 2.95 -5.93
C PHE A 39 10.03 4.12 -6.88
N GLY A 40 8.91 4.84 -6.73
CA GLY A 40 8.60 6.05 -7.48
C GLY A 40 9.06 7.33 -6.81
N ASP A 41 9.40 7.30 -5.52
CA ASP A 41 9.86 8.46 -4.78
C ASP A 41 11.38 8.64 -4.94
N ARG A 42 11.75 9.67 -5.69
CA ARG A 42 13.14 10.09 -5.90
C ARG A 42 13.86 10.43 -4.59
N CYS A 43 13.12 10.89 -3.58
CA CYS A 43 13.63 11.26 -2.25
C CYS A 43 13.39 10.17 -1.20
N TYR A 44 13.08 8.93 -1.61
CA TYR A 44 12.94 7.82 -0.68
C TYR A 44 14.25 7.62 0.10
N PHE A 45 14.15 7.42 1.42
CA PHE A 45 15.30 7.49 2.32
C PHE A 45 16.38 6.42 2.10
N GLU A 46 16.01 5.29 1.48
CA GLU A 46 16.96 4.22 1.13
C GLU A 46 17.73 4.52 -0.18
N ASN A 47 17.40 5.59 -0.91
CA ASN A 47 18.12 5.95 -2.12
C ASN A 47 19.47 6.58 -1.73
N GLU A 48 20.57 5.92 -2.05
CA GLU A 48 21.94 6.37 -1.77
C GLU A 48 22.69 6.78 -3.03
N GLY A 49 23.62 7.74 -2.91
CA GLY A 49 24.50 8.15 -4.02
C GLY A 49 23.86 9.05 -5.07
N GLU A 50 22.60 9.43 -4.91
CA GLU A 50 21.87 10.32 -5.81
C GLU A 50 21.91 11.77 -5.34
N VAL A 51 21.62 12.71 -6.26
CA VAL A 51 21.56 14.15 -5.92
C VAL A 51 20.48 14.45 -4.86
N SER A 52 19.45 13.61 -4.75
CA SER A 52 18.39 13.69 -3.74
C SER A 52 18.63 12.89 -2.47
N SER A 53 19.73 12.14 -2.38
CA SER A 53 20.02 11.32 -1.21
C SER A 53 20.25 12.18 0.04
N PHE A 54 19.89 11.63 1.20
CA PHE A 54 20.20 12.25 2.49
C PHE A 54 21.70 12.15 2.79
N THR A 55 22.20 13.09 3.60
CA THR A 55 23.59 13.04 4.08
C THR A 55 23.76 11.91 5.12
N PRO A 56 24.91 11.22 5.14
CA PRO A 56 25.23 10.22 6.16
C PRO A 56 25.19 10.76 7.59
#